data_AF-A0A944YUU5-F1
#
_entry.id   AF-A0A944YUU5-F1
#
_cell.length_a   1.000
_cell.length_b   1.000
_cell.length_c   1.000
_cell.angle_alpha   90.00
_cell.angle_beta   90.00
_cell.angle_gamma   90.00
#
_symmetry.space_group_name_H-M   'P 1'
#
loop_
_entity.id
_entity.type
_entity.pdbx_description
1 polymer ?
#
loop_
_entity_poly.entity_id
_entity_poly.type
_entity_poly.pdbx_seq_one_letter_code
_entity_poly.pdbx_strand_id
1 'polypeptide(L)'
;MATPKFKVGAFQEASRGADKGGLPVLRQYLRLIVIFLTVLLGFMARPAFPAGDAEKGEEIYVQRCTLCHGEEGDGMGPAAERLNPPPRDFTMAQYKIRTTAFEEIVPVDSDLVRMIHDGMPSTAMPGWGDVLTEQDINDLVAFLKTLAGLEEEEPGQVIDYGVQVPISPESIETGRKLFHEDDRCSECHGQAGKGDAVKKLKDDSGYRTWPRNLTKPWTFRGSNDPGDIFTRITTGIAGTQMPSFDDPASDGRLSIEQRWNIANYVNSLAKTEKIVRPENTVIRATRVAGPVPVAPEDPQWQEAPSSTFLLVPQLIVADRFFTPSNDTITVRALYNQDEIGFHVEWDDRTQSIPGDRAAKKVSEPGLGEDAVAIQLPVKIPTGPEKPYFLHGDSRHPVNLWSWRSGSTTEDPSVALVTARGIADKIVRDASTVGLQGRGSYHEGTWQVVLRRPLTTVGSAEDLQFVEGAFIPVAFSAWDGSNGERGSAHTLTTWYWLLLKPEPGNKPWLFAGFAFVLILLLEIWWARTAVRRVRS
;
A
#
# COMPACT_ATOMS: atom_id res chain seq x y z
N MET A 1 65.02 35.64 42.52
CA MET A 1 66.26 36.17 41.89
C MET A 1 65.88 36.96 40.65
N ALA A 2 66.71 37.93 40.25
CA ALA A 2 66.64 38.70 38.99
C ALA A 2 65.33 39.48 38.66
N THR A 3 65.33 40.77 38.99
CA THR A 3 64.69 41.82 38.16
C THR A 3 65.69 42.32 37.10
N PRO A 4 65.23 42.88 35.98
CA PRO A 4 65.32 44.35 35.76
C PRO A 4 63.95 44.96 35.39
N LYS A 5 63.54 46.19 35.77
CA LYS A 5 64.12 47.54 35.48
C LYS A 5 64.12 47.86 33.97
N PHE A 6 63.85 49.05 33.43
CA PHE A 6 63.39 50.39 33.89
C PHE A 6 62.99 51.19 32.60
N LYS A 7 62.37 52.39 32.55
CA LYS A 7 61.96 53.43 33.53
C LYS A 7 60.74 54.21 32.97
N VAL A 8 60.29 55.27 33.66
CA VAL A 8 59.25 56.23 33.24
C VAL A 8 59.86 57.42 32.46
N GLY A 9 59.12 57.98 31.50
CA GLY A 9 59.35 59.30 30.91
C GLY A 9 58.02 60.03 30.69
N ALA A 10 57.64 60.93 31.60
CA ALA A 10 56.54 61.88 31.40
C ALA A 10 57.06 63.12 30.62
N PHE A 11 56.18 63.94 30.04
CA PHE A 11 56.16 65.40 30.23
C PHE A 11 54.98 66.08 29.49
N GLN A 12 54.27 66.95 30.23
CA GLN A 12 53.47 68.14 29.89
C GLN A 12 52.60 68.26 28.60
N GLU A 13 51.32 68.57 28.87
CA GLU A 13 50.57 69.77 28.42
C GLU A 13 51.00 70.50 27.12
N ALA A 14 50.05 70.63 26.17
CA ALA A 14 49.54 71.94 25.73
C ALA A 14 48.27 71.79 24.87
N SER A 15 47.51 72.88 24.74
CA SER A 15 46.16 72.93 24.17
C SER A 15 46.08 73.28 22.68
N ARG A 16 44.86 73.10 22.12
CA ARG A 16 44.30 73.66 20.87
C ARG A 16 44.54 72.88 19.56
N GLY A 17 43.46 72.28 19.08
CA GLY A 17 43.26 71.82 17.72
C GLY A 17 41.80 71.41 17.55
N ALA A 18 40.94 72.36 17.16
CA ALA A 18 39.52 72.08 16.96
C ALA A 18 39.24 71.48 15.58
N ASP A 19 38.21 70.65 15.54
CA ASP A 19 37.35 70.35 14.39
C ASP A 19 37.79 69.25 13.39
N LYS A 20 36.77 68.61 12.79
CA LYS A 20 36.80 67.58 11.72
C LYS A 20 37.24 66.15 12.09
N GLY A 21 36.38 65.42 12.83
CA GLY A 21 36.53 63.97 13.02
C GLY A 21 35.25 63.12 13.17
N GLY A 22 34.10 63.71 13.55
CA GLY A 22 32.92 62.93 14.00
C GLY A 22 32.01 62.32 12.92
N LEU A 23 31.92 62.91 11.71
CA LEU A 23 30.97 62.47 10.69
C LEU A 23 31.23 61.09 10.02
N PRO A 24 32.47 60.66 9.72
CA PRO A 24 32.67 59.41 8.96
C PRO A 24 32.33 58.17 9.80
N VAL A 25 32.68 58.18 11.09
CA VAL A 25 32.43 57.04 12.00
C VAL A 25 30.93 56.83 12.22
N LEU A 26 30.17 57.90 12.48
CA LEU A 26 28.72 57.82 12.66
C LEU A 26 28.01 57.31 11.39
N ARG A 27 28.45 57.74 10.20
CA ARG A 27 27.96 57.20 8.92
C ARG A 27 28.28 55.72 8.72
N GLN A 28 29.42 55.25 9.22
CA GLN A 28 29.83 53.85 9.11
C GLN A 28 28.99 52.96 10.03
N TYR A 29 28.72 53.38 11.27
CA TYR A 29 27.78 52.69 12.16
C TYR A 29 26.34 52.73 11.64
N LEU A 30 25.85 53.85 11.12
CA LEU A 30 24.51 53.89 10.49
C LEU A 30 24.41 52.93 9.30
N ARG A 31 25.43 52.85 8.44
CA ARG A 31 25.46 51.89 7.33
C ARG A 31 25.44 50.45 7.81
N LEU A 32 26.22 50.12 8.85
CA LEU A 32 26.22 48.77 9.41
C LEU A 32 24.89 48.41 10.08
N ILE A 33 24.24 49.35 10.78
CA ILE A 33 22.91 49.16 11.38
C ILE A 33 21.85 48.99 10.28
N VAL A 34 21.89 49.79 9.21
CA VAL A 34 20.97 49.63 8.06
C VAL A 34 21.19 48.30 7.35
N ILE A 35 22.44 47.89 7.10
CA ILE A 35 22.76 46.58 6.51
C ILE A 35 22.29 45.43 7.42
N PHE A 36 22.51 45.54 8.73
CA PHE A 36 22.07 44.54 9.70
C PHE A 36 20.54 44.45 9.77
N LEU A 37 19.83 45.59 9.72
CA LEU A 37 18.37 45.64 9.63
C LEU A 37 17.84 45.09 8.31
N THR A 38 18.45 45.39 7.15
CA THR A 38 18.00 44.83 5.86
C THR A 38 18.29 43.33 5.77
N VAL A 39 19.36 42.84 6.40
CA VAL A 39 19.61 41.39 6.54
C VAL A 39 18.60 40.75 7.51
N LEU A 40 18.26 41.39 8.64
CA LEU A 40 17.21 40.89 9.54
C LEU A 40 15.83 40.84 8.86
N LEU A 41 15.44 41.90 8.13
CA LEU A 41 14.18 41.90 7.36
C LEU A 41 14.20 40.85 6.25
N GLY A 42 15.33 40.69 5.55
CA GLY A 42 15.52 39.65 4.53
C GLY A 42 15.41 38.22 5.07
N PHE A 43 15.74 38.00 6.35
CA PHE A 43 15.56 36.71 7.03
C PHE A 43 14.16 36.50 7.63
N MET A 44 13.32 37.54 7.72
CA MET A 44 11.93 37.43 8.18
C MET A 44 10.91 37.25 7.04
N ALA A 45 11.31 37.53 5.80
CA ALA A 45 10.54 37.12 4.64
C ALA A 45 10.59 35.59 4.48
N ARG A 46 9.61 34.88 5.06
CA ARG A 46 9.28 33.52 4.61
C ARG A 46 9.08 33.56 3.09
N PRO A 47 9.54 32.56 2.32
CA PRO A 47 9.19 32.49 0.92
C PRO A 47 7.66 32.32 0.84
N ALA A 48 6.98 33.37 0.39
CA ALA A 48 5.63 33.20 -0.13
C ALA A 48 5.73 32.30 -1.36
N PHE A 49 4.83 31.33 -1.48
CA PHE A 49 4.65 30.64 -2.77
C PHE A 49 4.37 31.72 -3.83
N PRO A 50 4.96 31.65 -5.03
CA PRO A 50 4.66 32.60 -6.07
C PRO A 50 3.17 32.47 -6.41
N ALA A 51 2.44 33.59 -6.38
CA ALA A 51 1.02 33.60 -6.67
C ALA A 51 0.76 33.00 -8.07
N GLY A 52 -0.25 32.13 -8.15
CA GLY A 52 -0.67 31.52 -9.40
C GLY A 52 -1.47 32.47 -10.29
N ASP A 53 -1.40 32.23 -11.59
CA ASP A 53 -2.22 32.87 -12.61
C ASP A 53 -3.39 31.96 -13.01
N ALA A 54 -4.61 32.34 -12.62
CA ALA A 54 -5.80 31.51 -12.84
C ALA A 54 -6.15 31.33 -14.33
N GLU A 55 -5.80 32.27 -15.23
CA GLU A 55 -6.04 32.13 -16.67
C GLU A 55 -5.16 31.00 -17.25
N LYS A 56 -3.89 30.92 -16.84
CA LYS A 56 -3.01 29.80 -17.21
C LYS A 56 -3.44 28.49 -16.55
N GLY A 57 -3.91 28.55 -15.30
CA GLY A 57 -4.48 27.42 -14.59
C GLY A 57 -5.65 26.79 -15.35
N GLU A 58 -6.55 27.62 -15.89
CA GLU A 58 -7.67 27.16 -16.73
C GLU A 58 -7.18 26.42 -17.98
N GLU A 59 -6.21 26.98 -18.73
CA GLU A 59 -5.66 26.34 -19.92
C GLU A 59 -5.09 24.93 -19.64
N ILE A 60 -4.40 24.77 -18.50
CA ILE A 60 -3.86 23.47 -18.06
C ILE A 60 -4.99 22.55 -17.62
N TYR A 61 -5.95 23.06 -16.84
CA TYR A 61 -7.08 22.30 -16.32
C TYR A 61 -7.93 21.71 -17.46
N VAL A 62 -8.26 22.51 -18.46
CA VAL A 62 -9.02 22.09 -19.66
C VAL A 62 -8.34 20.95 -20.38
N GLN A 63 -7.01 20.99 -20.50
CA GLN A 63 -6.22 19.97 -21.20
C GLN A 63 -5.98 18.68 -20.39
N ARG A 64 -6.01 18.73 -19.05
CA ARG A 64 -5.47 17.66 -18.19
C ARG A 64 -6.46 17.09 -17.18
N CYS A 65 -7.38 17.91 -16.65
CA CYS A 65 -8.18 17.60 -15.47
C CYS A 65 -9.64 17.27 -15.81
N THR A 66 -10.21 17.93 -16.82
CA THR A 66 -11.63 17.84 -17.22
C THR A 66 -12.15 16.42 -17.46
N LEU A 67 -11.34 15.53 -18.03
CA LEU A 67 -11.71 14.14 -18.29
C LEU A 67 -12.18 13.39 -17.03
N CYS A 68 -11.64 13.76 -15.86
CA CYS A 68 -12.05 13.23 -14.56
C CYS A 68 -12.92 14.23 -13.79
N HIS A 69 -12.49 15.49 -13.65
CA HIS A 69 -13.11 16.46 -12.74
C HIS A 69 -14.25 17.29 -13.35
N GLY A 70 -14.60 17.08 -14.63
CA GLY A 70 -15.64 17.85 -15.32
C GLY A 70 -15.10 19.18 -15.85
N GLU A 71 -15.83 19.79 -16.79
CA GLU A 71 -15.52 21.15 -17.30
C GLU A 71 -15.80 22.22 -16.24
N GLU A 72 -16.85 22.04 -15.44
CA GLU A 72 -17.28 22.94 -14.37
C GLU A 72 -16.58 22.66 -13.01
N GLY A 73 -15.73 21.63 -12.92
CA GLY A 73 -15.09 21.23 -11.66
C GLY A 73 -15.96 20.43 -10.69
N ASP A 74 -17.16 20.05 -11.11
CA ASP A 74 -18.18 19.32 -10.35
C ASP A 74 -17.84 17.83 -10.06
N GLY A 75 -16.71 17.34 -10.57
CA GLY A 75 -16.31 15.94 -10.44
C GLY A 75 -17.03 14.98 -11.41
N MET A 76 -17.85 15.46 -12.33
CA MET A 76 -18.69 14.66 -13.23
C MET A 76 -18.08 14.49 -14.64
N GLY A 77 -16.75 14.45 -14.72
CA GLY A 77 -16.05 14.22 -16.00
C GLY A 77 -16.40 12.85 -16.63
N PRO A 78 -16.20 12.66 -17.95
CA PRO A 78 -16.59 11.42 -18.66
C PRO A 78 -15.99 10.11 -18.10
N ALA A 79 -14.93 10.18 -17.30
CA ALA A 79 -14.36 9.04 -16.60
C ALA A 79 -15.02 8.72 -15.25
N ALA A 80 -15.72 9.67 -14.61
CA ALA A 80 -16.12 9.64 -13.19
C ALA A 80 -16.87 8.36 -12.77
N GLU A 81 -17.82 7.88 -13.58
CA GLU A 81 -18.60 6.65 -13.34
C GLU A 81 -17.74 5.37 -13.20
N ARG A 82 -16.48 5.41 -13.65
CA ARG A 82 -15.54 4.26 -13.66
C ARG A 82 -14.43 4.40 -12.62
N LEU A 83 -14.48 5.43 -11.77
CA LEU A 83 -13.45 5.73 -10.77
C LEU A 83 -13.98 5.50 -9.35
N ASN A 84 -13.18 4.80 -8.53
CA ASN A 84 -13.41 4.68 -7.09
C ASN A 84 -12.13 5.12 -6.35
N PRO A 85 -12.12 6.23 -5.61
CA PRO A 85 -13.26 7.13 -5.35
C PRO A 85 -13.73 7.85 -6.62
N PRO A 86 -14.95 8.41 -6.62
CA PRO A 86 -15.30 9.44 -7.60
C PRO A 86 -14.30 10.61 -7.50
N PRO A 87 -14.09 11.36 -8.59
CA PRO A 87 -13.32 12.60 -8.61
C PRO A 87 -13.81 13.62 -7.56
N ARG A 88 -12.97 14.60 -7.26
CA ARG A 88 -13.32 15.68 -6.33
C ARG A 88 -14.13 16.74 -7.09
N ASP A 89 -15.34 16.98 -6.59
CA ASP A 89 -16.09 18.20 -6.83
C ASP A 89 -15.39 19.36 -6.09
N PHE A 90 -14.84 20.30 -6.85
CA PHE A 90 -14.16 21.48 -6.33
C PHE A 90 -15.13 22.59 -5.95
N THR A 91 -16.31 22.64 -6.59
CA THR A 91 -17.35 23.67 -6.38
C THR A 91 -17.90 23.66 -4.96
N MET A 92 -17.86 22.48 -4.30
CA MET A 92 -18.26 22.31 -2.90
C MET A 92 -17.29 22.93 -1.86
N ALA A 93 -16.10 23.39 -2.26
CA ALA A 93 -15.01 23.80 -1.35
C ALA A 93 -14.57 22.72 -0.31
N GLN A 94 -15.01 21.47 -0.45
CA GLN A 94 -14.76 20.39 0.52
C GLN A 94 -13.47 19.60 0.23
N TYR A 95 -12.34 20.10 0.73
CA TYR A 95 -11.04 19.46 0.58
C TYR A 95 -10.77 18.38 1.65
N LYS A 96 -10.51 17.14 1.22
CA LYS A 96 -10.36 15.96 2.08
C LYS A 96 -8.99 15.87 2.78
N ILE A 97 -7.93 16.31 2.11
CA ILE A 97 -6.55 16.32 2.64
C ILE A 97 -6.12 17.77 2.79
N ARG A 98 -6.28 18.30 4.00
CA ARG A 98 -5.92 19.69 4.38
C ARG A 98 -5.30 19.76 5.76
N THR A 99 -4.53 20.81 6.05
CA THR A 99 -3.84 21.07 7.32
C THR A 99 -4.47 22.21 8.11
N THR A 100 -5.51 22.86 7.56
CA THR A 100 -6.32 23.87 8.27
C THR A 100 -7.24 23.22 9.31
N ALA A 101 -7.61 23.97 10.36
CA ALA A 101 -8.46 23.51 11.45
C ALA A 101 -9.86 23.10 10.97
N PHE A 102 -10.55 22.20 11.68
CA PHE A 102 -11.74 21.56 11.11
C PHE A 102 -12.87 22.55 10.77
N GLU A 103 -13.03 23.62 11.56
CA GLU A 103 -14.00 24.71 11.36
C GLU A 103 -13.69 25.56 10.11
N GLU A 104 -12.43 25.56 9.66
CA GLU A 104 -11.95 26.31 8.51
C GLU A 104 -12.25 25.54 7.22
N ILE A 105 -12.91 26.18 6.25
CA ILE A 105 -13.25 25.55 4.95
C ILE A 105 -12.11 25.75 3.95
N VAL A 106 -11.45 26.92 3.98
CA VAL A 106 -10.37 27.28 3.06
C VAL A 106 -9.10 26.48 3.38
N PRO A 107 -8.55 25.68 2.45
CA PRO A 107 -7.26 25.01 2.64
C PRO A 107 -6.10 26.02 2.48
N VAL A 108 -4.91 25.66 2.96
CA VAL A 108 -3.68 26.36 2.54
C VAL A 108 -3.28 25.89 1.14
N ASP A 109 -2.85 26.81 0.28
CA ASP A 109 -2.48 26.51 -1.10
C ASP A 109 -1.43 25.36 -1.19
N SER A 110 -0.53 25.24 -0.22
CA SER A 110 0.45 24.15 -0.14
C SER A 110 -0.15 22.74 -0.01
N ASP A 111 -1.36 22.59 0.53
CA ASP A 111 -2.06 21.29 0.54
C ASP A 111 -2.54 20.91 -0.87
N LEU A 112 -3.01 21.90 -1.63
CA LEU A 112 -3.47 21.73 -3.02
C LEU A 112 -2.28 21.47 -3.94
N VAL A 113 -1.20 22.25 -3.81
CA VAL A 113 0.08 22.03 -4.51
C VAL A 113 0.59 20.61 -4.27
N ARG A 114 0.64 20.15 -3.01
CA ARG A 114 1.08 18.78 -2.66
C ARG A 114 0.22 17.71 -3.32
N MET A 115 -1.11 17.84 -3.28
CA MET A 115 -2.01 16.87 -3.91
C MET A 115 -1.91 16.81 -5.44
N ILE A 116 -1.60 17.92 -6.11
CA ILE A 116 -1.38 17.94 -7.56
C ILE A 116 0.00 17.39 -7.90
N HIS A 117 1.03 17.81 -7.16
CA HIS A 117 2.42 17.38 -7.37
C HIS A 117 2.60 15.88 -7.18
N ASP A 118 2.22 15.36 -6.00
CA ASP A 118 2.41 13.95 -5.60
C ASP A 118 1.27 13.03 -6.08
N GLY A 119 0.11 13.61 -6.40
CA GLY A 119 -1.11 12.88 -6.68
C GLY A 119 -1.83 12.40 -5.41
N MET A 120 -2.73 11.43 -5.56
CA MET A 120 -3.40 10.80 -4.41
C MET A 120 -3.26 9.27 -4.48
N PRO A 121 -2.42 8.65 -3.62
CA PRO A 121 -2.25 7.19 -3.61
C PRO A 121 -3.58 6.44 -3.38
N SER A 122 -3.69 5.26 -3.97
CA SER A 122 -4.93 4.46 -3.99
C SER A 122 -6.14 5.21 -4.59
N THR A 123 -5.91 6.11 -5.54
CA THR A 123 -6.92 6.71 -6.42
C THR A 123 -6.43 6.74 -7.86
N ALA A 124 -7.25 7.24 -8.79
CA ALA A 124 -6.85 7.46 -10.18
C ALA A 124 -6.16 8.82 -10.44
N MET A 125 -5.97 9.67 -9.41
CA MET A 125 -5.28 10.95 -9.55
C MET A 125 -3.76 10.74 -9.52
N PRO A 126 -3.04 10.90 -10.66
CA PRO A 126 -1.59 10.75 -10.71
C PRO A 126 -0.91 11.97 -10.08
N GLY A 127 0.38 11.82 -9.77
CA GLY A 127 1.26 12.97 -9.51
C GLY A 127 1.63 13.67 -10.81
N TRP A 128 1.61 14.99 -10.80
CA TRP A 128 1.92 15.84 -11.95
C TRP A 128 3.30 16.51 -11.87
N GLY A 129 4.06 16.37 -10.78
CA GLY A 129 5.37 17.00 -10.61
C GLY A 129 6.43 16.64 -11.65
N ASP A 130 6.33 15.47 -12.29
CA ASP A 130 7.21 15.05 -13.39
C ASP A 130 6.78 15.62 -14.77
N VAL A 131 5.63 16.30 -14.84
CA VAL A 131 4.97 16.73 -16.09
C VAL A 131 4.73 18.24 -16.14
N LEU A 132 4.42 18.85 -15.00
CA LEU A 132 4.12 20.27 -14.82
C LEU A 132 5.20 20.92 -13.96
N THR A 133 5.51 22.18 -14.21
CA THR A 133 6.42 22.96 -13.35
C THR A 133 5.74 23.39 -12.06
N GLU A 134 6.53 23.81 -11.06
CA GLU A 134 5.99 24.39 -9.81
C GLU A 134 5.04 25.57 -10.10
N GLN A 135 5.34 26.40 -11.10
CA GLN A 135 4.47 27.52 -11.47
C GLN A 135 3.16 27.03 -12.11
N ASP A 136 3.21 26.06 -13.02
CA ASP A 136 2.01 25.47 -13.63
C ASP A 136 1.06 24.87 -12.56
N ILE A 137 1.63 24.31 -11.48
CA ILE A 137 0.85 23.79 -10.34
C ILE A 137 0.27 24.93 -9.50
N ASN A 138 1.00 26.01 -9.26
CA ASN A 138 0.46 27.19 -8.55
C ASN A 138 -0.64 27.89 -9.38
N ASP A 139 -0.47 27.99 -10.70
CA ASP A 139 -1.46 28.51 -11.65
C ASP A 139 -2.74 27.66 -11.61
N LEU A 140 -2.62 26.32 -11.65
CA LEU A 140 -3.73 25.39 -11.41
C LEU A 140 -4.42 25.63 -10.05
N VAL A 141 -3.66 25.84 -8.97
CA VAL A 141 -4.24 26.08 -7.63
C VAL A 141 -5.05 27.37 -7.61
N ALA A 142 -4.57 28.44 -8.26
CA ALA A 142 -5.32 29.69 -8.40
C ALA A 142 -6.66 29.47 -9.14
N PHE A 143 -6.66 28.70 -10.23
CA PHE A 143 -7.90 28.34 -10.94
C PHE A 143 -8.85 27.45 -10.13
N LEU A 144 -8.32 26.46 -9.39
CA LEU A 144 -9.16 25.60 -8.53
C LEU A 144 -9.85 26.39 -7.40
N LYS A 145 -9.27 27.52 -6.97
CA LYS A 145 -9.91 28.45 -6.02
C LYS A 145 -11.09 29.19 -6.66
N THR A 146 -11.01 29.62 -7.93
CA THR A 146 -12.12 30.29 -8.61
C THR A 146 -13.33 29.38 -8.82
N LEU A 147 -13.11 28.07 -9.03
CA LEU A 147 -14.20 27.08 -9.09
C LEU A 147 -14.97 26.94 -7.77
N ALA A 148 -14.33 27.27 -6.64
CA ALA A 148 -14.87 27.14 -5.29
C ALA A 148 -15.34 28.49 -4.70
N GLY A 149 -15.15 29.62 -5.41
CA GLY A 149 -15.40 30.97 -4.88
C GLY A 149 -14.45 31.36 -3.74
N LEU A 150 -13.19 30.90 -3.79
CA LEU A 150 -12.17 31.08 -2.74
C LEU A 150 -11.01 31.99 -3.17
N GLU A 151 -11.13 32.69 -4.30
CA GLU A 151 -10.07 33.51 -4.90
C GLU A 151 -9.68 34.74 -4.06
N GLU A 152 -10.63 35.35 -3.35
CA GLU A 152 -10.41 36.48 -2.44
C GLU A 152 -10.30 36.06 -0.96
N GLU A 153 -10.44 34.75 -0.66
CA GLU A 153 -10.44 34.23 0.71
C GLU A 153 -9.03 33.88 1.21
N GLU A 154 -8.72 34.33 2.42
CA GLU A 154 -7.47 34.00 3.11
C GLU A 154 -7.49 32.54 3.60
N PRO A 155 -6.35 31.82 3.56
CA PRO A 155 -6.28 30.46 4.08
C PRO A 155 -6.64 30.35 5.56
N GLY A 156 -7.43 29.34 5.90
CA GLY A 156 -7.81 29.06 7.28
C GLY A 156 -6.63 28.77 8.20
N GLN A 157 -6.82 28.92 9.51
CA GLN A 157 -5.77 28.65 10.49
C GLN A 157 -5.26 27.20 10.40
N VAL A 158 -3.94 27.02 10.24
CA VAL A 158 -3.27 25.70 10.29
C VAL A 158 -3.36 25.10 11.70
N ILE A 159 -3.59 23.79 11.81
CA ILE A 159 -3.72 23.09 13.08
C ILE A 159 -2.48 23.21 13.98
N ASP A 160 -2.70 23.18 15.30
CA ASP A 160 -1.61 23.03 16.27
C ASP A 160 -1.19 21.56 16.37
N TYR A 161 0.05 21.28 15.95
CA TYR A 161 0.69 19.98 16.12
C TYR A 161 1.25 19.78 17.54
N GLY A 162 1.41 20.85 18.33
CA GLY A 162 2.05 20.85 19.64
C GLY A 162 3.44 20.20 19.61
N VAL A 163 3.72 19.38 20.62
CA VAL A 163 4.94 18.55 20.66
C VAL A 163 4.60 17.16 20.14
N GLN A 164 5.24 16.75 19.04
CA GLN A 164 5.11 15.40 18.49
C GLN A 164 5.58 14.36 19.50
N VAL A 165 4.71 13.41 19.86
CA VAL A 165 5.07 12.27 20.72
C VAL A 165 5.92 11.29 19.90
N PRO A 166 7.15 10.96 20.32
CA PRO A 166 7.98 9.99 19.60
C PRO A 166 7.37 8.58 19.59
N ILE A 167 7.49 7.89 18.45
CA ILE A 167 7.11 6.47 18.34
C ILE A 167 7.90 5.66 19.37
N SER A 168 7.17 4.97 20.24
CA SER A 168 7.68 4.16 21.34
C SER A 168 6.65 3.07 21.69
N PRO A 169 7.06 1.92 22.27
CA PRO A 169 6.12 0.88 22.72
C PRO A 169 5.01 1.42 23.63
N GLU A 170 5.36 2.36 24.52
CA GLU A 170 4.45 3.03 25.45
C GLU A 170 3.42 3.91 24.72
N SER A 171 3.87 4.70 23.73
CA SER A 171 2.99 5.52 22.88
C SER A 171 2.05 4.65 22.03
N ILE A 172 2.56 3.55 21.44
CA ILE A 172 1.79 2.61 20.64
C ILE A 172 0.71 1.92 21.48
N GLU A 173 1.04 1.40 22.67
CA GLU A 173 0.04 0.76 23.55
C GLU A 173 -0.99 1.77 24.08
N THR A 174 -0.61 3.03 24.28
CA THR A 174 -1.53 4.10 24.67
C THR A 174 -2.47 4.45 23.51
N GLY A 175 -1.95 4.59 22.29
CA GLY A 175 -2.74 4.77 21.07
C GLY A 175 -3.68 3.62 20.79
N ARG A 176 -3.23 2.37 20.99
CA ARG A 176 -4.04 1.16 20.85
C ARG A 176 -5.25 1.19 21.78
N LYS A 177 -5.06 1.56 23.05
CA LYS A 177 -6.18 1.70 24.01
C LYS A 177 -7.17 2.76 23.54
N LEU A 178 -6.68 3.95 23.18
CA LEU A 178 -7.51 5.07 22.72
C LEU A 178 -8.27 4.78 21.41
N PHE A 179 -7.72 3.93 20.54
CA PHE A 179 -8.36 3.52 19.28
C PHE A 179 -9.58 2.61 19.51
N HIS A 180 -9.50 1.73 20.52
CA HIS A 180 -10.53 0.74 20.86
C HIS A 180 -11.49 1.17 21.98
N GLU A 181 -11.12 2.20 22.76
CA GLU A 181 -11.96 2.77 23.81
C GLU A 181 -13.30 3.26 23.24
N ASP A 182 -14.41 2.78 23.81
CA ASP A 182 -15.79 3.04 23.37
C ASP A 182 -16.04 2.81 21.86
N ASP A 183 -15.28 1.89 21.25
CA ASP A 183 -15.22 1.62 19.81
C ASP A 183 -14.89 2.86 18.92
N ARG A 184 -14.30 3.91 19.52
CA ARG A 184 -14.06 5.25 18.93
C ARG A 184 -13.50 5.23 17.51
N CYS A 185 -12.52 4.36 17.24
CA CYS A 185 -11.98 4.17 15.89
C CYS A 185 -12.33 2.79 15.32
N SER A 186 -12.45 1.76 16.17
CA SER A 186 -12.75 0.37 15.77
C SER A 186 -14.16 0.15 15.21
N GLU A 187 -15.18 0.97 15.52
CA GLU A 187 -16.53 0.86 14.90
C GLU A 187 -16.44 0.94 13.37
N CYS A 188 -15.53 1.77 12.86
CA CYS A 188 -15.34 2.00 11.43
C CYS A 188 -14.05 1.35 10.88
N HIS A 189 -12.92 1.43 11.58
CA HIS A 189 -11.67 0.86 11.07
C HIS A 189 -11.51 -0.64 11.38
N GLY A 190 -12.38 -1.23 12.20
CA GLY A 190 -12.28 -2.63 12.63
C GLY A 190 -11.19 -2.88 13.67
N GLN A 191 -11.24 -4.02 14.33
CA GLN A 191 -10.35 -4.37 15.44
C GLN A 191 -8.87 -4.50 14.99
N ALA A 192 -8.64 -5.07 13.80
CA ALA A 192 -7.32 -5.12 13.16
C ALA A 192 -6.99 -3.89 12.29
N GLY A 193 -7.83 -2.86 12.27
CA GLY A 193 -7.64 -1.66 11.45
C GLY A 193 -7.80 -1.87 9.94
N LYS A 194 -8.51 -2.91 9.48
CA LYS A 194 -8.63 -3.24 8.04
C LYS A 194 -9.76 -2.54 7.30
N GLY A 195 -10.64 -1.86 8.02
CA GLY A 195 -11.81 -1.17 7.47
C GLY A 195 -13.01 -2.10 7.23
N ASP A 196 -13.07 -3.22 7.96
CA ASP A 196 -14.12 -4.24 7.96
C ASP A 196 -15.37 -3.82 8.77
N ALA A 197 -15.79 -2.56 8.62
CA ALA A 197 -16.93 -1.98 9.32
C ALA A 197 -18.25 -2.70 9.02
N VAL A 198 -19.00 -3.04 10.07
CA VAL A 198 -20.39 -3.56 9.99
C VAL A 198 -21.44 -2.50 9.57
N LYS A 199 -20.98 -1.32 9.15
CA LYS A 199 -21.78 -0.13 8.82
C LYS A 199 -21.57 0.27 7.36
N LYS A 200 -22.67 0.44 6.63
CA LYS A 200 -22.64 0.98 5.27
C LYS A 200 -22.47 2.50 5.32
N LEU A 201 -21.22 2.94 5.39
CA LEU A 201 -20.83 4.34 5.40
C LEU A 201 -21.02 5.00 4.04
N LYS A 202 -21.28 6.31 4.05
CA LYS A 202 -21.46 7.15 2.87
C LYS A 202 -20.71 8.47 2.99
N ASP A 203 -20.45 9.12 1.87
CA ASP A 203 -20.15 10.57 1.85
C ASP A 203 -21.43 11.40 1.76
N ASP A 204 -21.28 12.73 1.85
CA ASP A 204 -22.38 13.71 1.79
C ASP A 204 -23.15 13.62 0.46
N SER A 205 -22.48 13.23 -0.62
CA SER A 205 -23.05 12.96 -1.95
C SER A 205 -23.79 11.61 -2.01
N GLY A 206 -23.73 10.80 -0.96
CA GLY A 206 -24.47 9.55 -0.81
C GLY A 206 -23.80 8.29 -1.38
N TYR A 207 -22.58 8.40 -1.92
CA TYR A 207 -21.80 7.27 -2.44
C TYR A 207 -21.23 6.43 -1.29
N ARG A 208 -21.07 5.12 -1.50
CA ARG A 208 -20.47 4.22 -0.52
C ARG A 208 -19.00 4.57 -0.31
N THR A 209 -18.63 4.91 0.92
CA THR A 209 -17.24 5.09 1.33
C THR A 209 -16.77 3.91 2.17
N TRP A 210 -15.50 3.52 2.00
CA TRP A 210 -14.85 2.49 2.80
C TRP A 210 -13.73 3.10 3.64
N PRO A 211 -13.66 2.80 4.94
CA PRO A 211 -12.51 3.10 5.77
C PRO A 211 -11.25 2.48 5.16
N ARG A 212 -10.13 3.18 5.30
CA ARG A 212 -8.83 2.72 4.79
C ARG A 212 -8.41 1.45 5.55
N ASN A 213 -7.77 0.52 4.85
CA ASN A 213 -7.08 -0.60 5.50
C ASN A 213 -5.75 -0.05 6.03
N LEU A 214 -5.76 0.31 7.32
CA LEU A 214 -4.63 0.94 8.00
C LEU A 214 -3.39 0.03 8.04
N THR A 215 -3.57 -1.29 7.87
CA THR A 215 -2.46 -2.24 7.76
C THR A 215 -1.70 -2.17 6.43
N LYS A 216 -2.24 -1.43 5.44
CA LYS A 216 -1.68 -1.23 4.11
C LYS A 216 -1.33 0.25 3.88
N PRO A 217 -0.09 0.68 4.18
CA PRO A 217 0.29 2.11 4.14
C PRO A 217 0.13 2.75 2.75
N TRP A 218 0.28 1.98 1.67
CA TRP A 218 0.05 2.44 0.29
C TRP A 218 -1.42 2.78 -0.04
N THR A 219 -2.37 2.48 0.85
CA THR A 219 -3.80 2.80 0.65
C THR A 219 -4.20 4.18 1.18
N PHE A 220 -3.31 4.86 1.91
CA PHE A 220 -3.56 6.16 2.53
C PHE A 220 -3.60 7.27 1.47
N ARG A 221 -4.59 8.16 1.53
CA ARG A 221 -4.67 9.34 0.67
C ARG A 221 -3.92 10.48 1.36
N GLY A 222 -2.85 10.97 0.74
CA GLY A 222 -1.81 11.76 1.42
C GLY A 222 -0.59 10.87 1.67
N SER A 223 -0.28 10.56 2.94
CA SER A 223 0.77 9.60 3.30
C SER A 223 0.40 8.77 4.53
N ASN A 224 1.25 7.80 4.87
CA ASN A 224 1.19 7.06 6.14
C ASN A 224 2.16 7.62 7.21
N ASP A 225 2.70 8.83 7.00
CA ASP A 225 3.52 9.52 8.00
C ASP A 225 2.70 9.85 9.26
N PRO A 226 3.24 9.68 10.48
CA PRO A 226 2.52 10.02 11.71
C PRO A 226 1.96 11.44 11.74
N GLY A 227 2.62 12.42 11.12
CA GLY A 227 2.15 13.80 11.02
C GLY A 227 0.92 13.96 10.12
N ASP A 228 0.90 13.32 8.94
CA ASP A 228 -0.30 13.31 8.09
C ASP A 228 -1.46 12.54 8.74
N ILE A 229 -1.17 11.44 9.44
CA ILE A 229 -2.17 10.67 10.20
C ILE A 229 -2.73 11.52 11.35
N PHE A 230 -1.87 12.18 12.14
CA PHE A 230 -2.27 13.14 13.16
C PHE A 230 -3.14 14.25 12.58
N THR A 231 -2.79 14.76 11.39
CA THR A 231 -3.57 15.78 10.68
C THR A 231 -4.97 15.24 10.36
N ARG A 232 -5.11 14.03 9.78
CA ARG A 232 -6.44 13.45 9.48
C ARG A 232 -7.28 13.22 10.74
N ILE A 233 -6.68 12.82 11.86
CA ILE A 233 -7.38 12.65 13.15
C ILE A 233 -7.82 14.02 13.70
N THR A 234 -6.98 15.04 13.56
CA THR A 234 -7.22 16.40 14.08
C THR A 234 -8.25 17.17 13.24
N THR A 235 -8.22 17.06 11.92
CA THR A 235 -9.15 17.79 11.02
C THR A 235 -10.42 17.01 10.67
N GLY A 236 -10.43 15.69 10.89
CA GLY A 236 -11.37 14.79 10.22
C GLY A 236 -11.14 14.75 8.70
N ILE A 237 -12.09 14.15 7.98
CA ILE A 237 -12.08 14.10 6.51
C ILE A 237 -13.41 14.65 6.00
N ALA A 238 -13.39 15.90 5.51
CA ALA A 238 -14.57 16.62 5.01
C ALA A 238 -15.35 15.82 3.96
N GLY A 239 -16.68 15.89 3.99
CA GLY A 239 -17.53 15.09 3.10
C GLY A 239 -17.41 13.58 3.33
N THR A 240 -17.19 13.15 4.58
CA THR A 240 -17.23 11.74 5.00
C THR A 240 -17.63 11.62 6.48
N GLN A 241 -17.93 10.40 6.92
CA GLN A 241 -18.26 10.09 8.31
C GLN A 241 -17.02 9.92 9.23
N MET A 242 -15.84 10.37 8.83
CA MET A 242 -14.64 10.43 9.70
C MET A 242 -14.56 11.82 10.36
N PRO A 243 -14.93 11.97 11.65
CA PRO A 243 -15.06 13.26 12.31
C PRO A 243 -13.70 13.86 12.67
N SER A 244 -13.72 15.15 13.04
CA SER A 244 -12.63 15.80 13.76
C SER A 244 -12.58 15.29 15.21
N PHE A 245 -11.39 14.92 15.69
CA PHE A 245 -11.13 14.64 17.10
C PHE A 245 -10.52 15.86 17.85
N ASP A 246 -10.56 17.05 17.26
CA ASP A 246 -10.27 18.32 17.93
C ASP A 246 -11.48 19.26 18.05
N ASP A 247 -12.65 18.85 17.57
CA ASP A 247 -13.89 19.62 17.65
C ASP A 247 -14.23 19.97 19.12
N PRO A 248 -14.24 21.27 19.51
CA PRO A 248 -14.54 21.69 20.87
C PRO A 248 -15.98 21.45 21.30
N ALA A 249 -16.90 21.18 20.36
CA ALA A 249 -18.29 20.81 20.63
C ALA A 249 -18.51 19.29 20.74
N SER A 250 -17.48 18.47 20.51
CA SER A 250 -17.58 17.01 20.55
C SER A 250 -17.17 16.42 21.90
N ASP A 251 -18.06 15.61 22.50
CA ASP A 251 -17.74 14.78 23.68
C ASP A 251 -16.61 13.76 23.40
N GLY A 252 -16.34 13.46 22.12
CA GLY A 252 -15.27 12.57 21.67
C GLY A 252 -13.92 13.25 21.47
N ARG A 253 -13.77 14.53 21.83
CA ARG A 253 -12.52 15.30 21.63
C ARG A 253 -11.34 14.68 22.37
N LEU A 254 -10.18 14.66 21.70
CA LEU A 254 -8.91 14.14 22.21
C LEU A 254 -7.90 15.28 22.39
N SER A 255 -6.97 15.14 23.34
CA SER A 255 -5.81 16.03 23.46
C SER A 255 -4.80 15.81 22.33
N ILE A 256 -3.92 16.80 22.07
CA ILE A 256 -2.82 16.68 21.10
C ILE A 256 -1.97 15.41 21.37
N GLU A 257 -1.63 15.15 22.63
CA GLU A 257 -0.87 13.95 23.03
C GLU A 257 -1.63 12.65 22.72
N GLN A 258 -2.93 12.60 23.00
CA GLN A 258 -3.78 11.46 22.67
C GLN A 258 -3.85 11.23 21.15
N ARG A 259 -4.04 12.29 20.35
CA ARG A 259 -4.06 12.20 18.87
C ARG A 259 -2.72 11.71 18.31
N TRP A 260 -1.58 12.15 18.86
CA TRP A 260 -0.26 11.62 18.48
C TRP A 260 -0.07 10.16 18.86
N ASN A 261 -0.50 9.74 20.05
CA ASN A 261 -0.45 8.33 20.45
C ASN A 261 -1.26 7.45 19.49
N ILE A 262 -2.48 7.87 19.10
CA ILE A 262 -3.27 7.15 18.09
C ILE A 262 -2.57 7.15 16.73
N ALA A 263 -1.99 8.27 16.30
CA ALA A 263 -1.25 8.32 15.03
C ALA A 263 -0.05 7.35 15.01
N ASN A 264 0.69 7.25 16.12
CA ASN A 264 1.79 6.29 16.29
C ASN A 264 1.29 4.83 16.29
N TYR A 265 0.15 4.55 16.93
CA TYR A 265 -0.48 3.22 16.84
C TYR A 265 -0.93 2.88 15.41
N VAL A 266 -1.62 3.79 14.72
CA VAL A 266 -2.06 3.59 13.33
C VAL A 266 -0.88 3.39 12.38
N ASN A 267 0.22 4.14 12.56
CA ASN A 267 1.46 3.92 11.83
C ASN A 267 2.06 2.52 12.11
N SER A 268 2.01 2.05 13.37
CA SER A 268 2.51 0.73 13.76
C SER A 268 1.71 -0.47 13.18
N LEU A 269 0.47 -0.25 12.72
CA LEU A 269 -0.34 -1.28 12.06
C LEU A 269 0.19 -1.66 10.67
N ALA A 270 1.04 -0.82 10.06
CA ALA A 270 1.54 -1.02 8.70
C ALA A 270 2.35 -2.33 8.56
N LYS A 271 1.87 -3.25 7.71
CA LYS A 271 2.52 -4.55 7.44
C LYS A 271 3.71 -4.41 6.48
N THR A 272 4.74 -3.68 6.94
CA THR A 272 5.94 -3.36 6.16
C THR A 272 6.81 -4.59 5.83
N GLU A 273 6.69 -5.69 6.58
CA GLU A 273 7.43 -6.93 6.30
C GLU A 273 6.91 -7.70 5.06
N LYS A 274 5.61 -7.56 4.75
CA LYS A 274 4.98 -8.16 3.56
C LYS A 274 5.13 -7.26 2.33
N ILE A 275 6.36 -6.84 2.02
CA ILE A 275 6.62 -6.00 0.84
C ILE A 275 6.17 -6.73 -0.43
N VAL A 276 5.22 -6.15 -1.15
CA VAL A 276 4.90 -6.52 -2.54
C VAL A 276 6.08 -6.11 -3.40
N ARG A 277 7.07 -7.00 -3.45
CA ARG A 277 8.28 -6.89 -4.26
C ARG A 277 7.90 -7.17 -5.73
N PRO A 278 7.89 -6.20 -6.64
CA PRO A 278 7.61 -6.45 -8.05
C PRO A 278 8.60 -7.44 -8.67
N GLU A 279 9.81 -7.55 -8.10
CA GLU A 279 10.81 -8.54 -8.46
C GLU A 279 10.52 -9.96 -7.95
N ASN A 280 9.66 -10.14 -6.94
CA ASN A 280 9.34 -11.45 -6.37
C ASN A 280 8.26 -12.18 -7.18
N THR A 281 8.63 -12.62 -8.39
CA THR A 281 7.73 -13.32 -9.32
C THR A 281 7.59 -14.84 -9.06
N VAL A 282 8.11 -15.36 -7.94
CA VAL A 282 8.24 -16.81 -7.70
C VAL A 282 7.76 -17.23 -6.30
N ILE A 283 6.66 -17.97 -6.25
CA ILE A 283 6.22 -18.73 -5.07
C ILE A 283 7.16 -19.92 -4.89
N ARG A 284 7.90 -19.94 -3.79
CA ARG A 284 8.83 -21.04 -3.44
C ARG A 284 8.11 -22.00 -2.51
N ALA A 285 7.59 -23.11 -3.04
CA ALA A 285 6.96 -24.13 -2.22
C ALA A 285 8.01 -24.79 -1.33
N THR A 286 7.74 -24.81 -0.02
CA THR A 286 8.65 -25.36 0.99
C THR A 286 8.28 -26.81 1.25
N ARG A 287 9.30 -27.68 1.27
CA ARG A 287 9.08 -29.11 1.45
C ARG A 287 8.98 -29.46 2.92
N VAL A 288 7.94 -30.19 3.29
CA VAL A 288 7.66 -30.64 4.66
C VAL A 288 7.76 -32.17 4.78
N ALA A 289 8.06 -32.66 5.98
CA ALA A 289 8.16 -34.10 6.25
C ALA A 289 6.81 -34.76 6.58
N GLY A 290 5.84 -33.97 7.07
CA GLY A 290 4.49 -34.44 7.43
C GLY A 290 3.46 -34.26 6.31
N PRO A 291 2.17 -34.50 6.61
CA PRO A 291 1.07 -34.09 5.72
C PRO A 291 1.08 -32.56 5.53
N VAL A 292 0.50 -32.09 4.44
CA VAL A 292 0.25 -30.65 4.27
C VAL A 292 -1.01 -30.27 5.08
N PRO A 293 -0.98 -29.18 5.87
CA PRO A 293 -2.13 -28.79 6.70
C PRO A 293 -3.42 -28.57 5.92
N VAL A 294 -4.55 -28.78 6.61
CA VAL A 294 -5.91 -28.52 6.09
C VAL A 294 -6.51 -27.24 6.68
N ALA A 295 -6.14 -26.91 7.93
CA ALA A 295 -6.57 -25.67 8.58
C ALA A 295 -5.75 -24.48 8.04
N PRO A 296 -6.37 -23.36 7.67
CA PRO A 296 -5.65 -22.12 7.34
C PRO A 296 -4.83 -21.59 8.52
N GLU A 297 -5.32 -21.78 9.75
CA GLU A 297 -4.71 -21.27 10.98
C GLU A 297 -3.48 -22.08 11.45
N ASP A 298 -3.13 -23.16 10.75
CA ASP A 298 -2.06 -24.06 11.18
C ASP A 298 -0.69 -23.34 11.15
N PRO A 299 0.05 -23.31 12.28
CA PRO A 299 1.33 -22.60 12.36
C PRO A 299 2.39 -23.14 11.40
N GLN A 300 2.27 -24.38 10.93
CA GLN A 300 3.19 -24.96 9.94
C GLN A 300 3.21 -24.15 8.63
N TRP A 301 2.14 -23.42 8.28
CA TRP A 301 2.15 -22.50 7.14
C TRP A 301 3.24 -21.42 7.22
N GLN A 302 3.68 -21.03 8.42
CA GLN A 302 4.75 -20.04 8.58
C GLN A 302 6.15 -20.58 8.26
N GLU A 303 6.32 -21.89 8.05
CA GLU A 303 7.57 -22.46 7.51
C GLU A 303 7.81 -22.04 6.05
N ALA A 304 6.74 -21.74 5.30
CA ALA A 304 6.83 -21.28 3.92
C ALA A 304 6.96 -19.75 3.83
N PRO A 305 7.84 -19.22 2.96
CA PRO A 305 7.90 -17.79 2.67
C PRO A 305 6.61 -17.35 1.97
N SER A 306 6.04 -16.22 2.40
CA SER A 306 4.92 -15.58 1.73
C SER A 306 5.35 -14.78 0.51
N SER A 307 4.63 -14.93 -0.60
CA SER A 307 4.71 -14.02 -1.74
C SER A 307 3.39 -13.28 -1.90
N THR A 308 3.43 -11.95 -1.93
CA THR A 308 2.24 -11.11 -2.09
C THR A 308 2.25 -10.45 -3.47
N PHE A 309 1.09 -10.47 -4.14
CA PHE A 309 0.90 -9.99 -5.49
C PHE A 309 -0.22 -8.96 -5.54
N LEU A 310 -0.10 -7.97 -6.45
CA LEU A 310 -1.19 -7.05 -6.74
C LEU A 310 -2.32 -7.77 -7.50
N LEU A 311 -3.54 -7.48 -7.09
CA LEU A 311 -4.77 -7.83 -7.80
C LEU A 311 -5.19 -6.64 -8.67
N VAL A 312 -5.59 -6.90 -9.92
CA VAL A 312 -6.10 -5.89 -10.86
C VAL A 312 -7.51 -6.27 -11.33
N PRO A 313 -8.38 -5.31 -11.65
CA PRO A 313 -9.73 -5.61 -12.13
C PRO A 313 -9.74 -6.27 -13.51
N GLN A 314 -10.70 -7.17 -13.73
CA GLN A 314 -11.00 -7.74 -15.03
C GLN A 314 -11.76 -6.72 -15.90
N LEU A 315 -11.05 -6.06 -16.81
CA LEU A 315 -11.60 -5.00 -17.69
C LEU A 315 -11.65 -5.39 -19.19
N ILE A 316 -11.26 -6.60 -19.56
CA ILE A 316 -11.13 -7.04 -20.96
C ILE A 316 -12.48 -7.53 -21.49
N VAL A 317 -13.08 -8.51 -20.82
CA VAL A 317 -14.29 -9.23 -21.23
C VAL A 317 -15.49 -8.79 -20.38
N ALA A 318 -16.70 -8.80 -20.93
CA ALA A 318 -17.92 -8.52 -20.18
C ALA A 318 -18.29 -9.70 -19.24
N ASP A 319 -18.90 -9.45 -18.08
CA ASP A 319 -19.10 -8.16 -17.44
C ASP A 319 -17.79 -7.64 -16.80
N ARG A 320 -17.58 -6.32 -16.88
CA ARG A 320 -16.38 -5.64 -16.38
C ARG A 320 -16.65 -5.07 -14.99
N PHE A 321 -15.63 -5.07 -14.13
CA PHE A 321 -15.73 -4.50 -12.80
C PHE A 321 -14.66 -3.42 -12.58
N PHE A 322 -15.07 -2.15 -12.48
CA PHE A 322 -14.15 -1.01 -12.46
C PHE A 322 -13.70 -0.58 -11.06
N THR A 323 -14.38 -1.04 -10.01
CA THR A 323 -14.25 -0.52 -8.65
C THR A 323 -13.91 -1.60 -7.62
N PRO A 324 -12.85 -2.41 -7.84
CA PRO A 324 -12.48 -3.51 -6.96
C PRO A 324 -12.14 -3.03 -5.55
N SER A 325 -12.50 -3.86 -4.57
CA SER A 325 -12.20 -3.70 -3.15
C SER A 325 -10.90 -4.43 -2.75
N ASN A 326 -10.62 -5.53 -3.44
CA ASN A 326 -9.48 -6.42 -3.23
C ASN A 326 -8.27 -5.95 -4.06
N ASP A 327 -7.16 -5.63 -3.39
CA ASP A 327 -5.97 -5.01 -3.99
C ASP A 327 -4.72 -5.91 -3.98
N THR A 328 -4.66 -6.90 -3.08
CA THR A 328 -3.51 -7.82 -2.95
C THR A 328 -3.92 -9.22 -2.56
N ILE A 329 -3.19 -10.23 -3.04
CA ILE A 329 -3.30 -11.61 -2.59
C ILE A 329 -1.93 -12.13 -2.11
N THR A 330 -1.89 -12.74 -0.93
CA THR A 330 -0.68 -13.32 -0.32
C THR A 330 -0.76 -14.84 -0.36
N VAL A 331 0.29 -15.49 -0.85
CA VAL A 331 0.30 -16.95 -1.03
C VAL A 331 1.54 -17.57 -0.38
N ARG A 332 1.31 -18.67 0.33
CA ARG A 332 2.34 -19.61 0.80
C ARG A 332 2.06 -20.98 0.18
N ALA A 333 3.10 -21.79 -0.03
CA ALA A 333 2.94 -23.14 -0.54
C ALA A 333 3.81 -24.13 0.25
N LEU A 334 3.20 -25.25 0.64
CA LEU A 334 3.86 -26.39 1.28
C LEU A 334 3.63 -27.63 0.44
N TYR A 335 4.61 -28.53 0.39
CA TYR A 335 4.48 -29.79 -0.34
C TYR A 335 5.30 -30.91 0.30
N ASN A 336 4.95 -32.17 0.06
CA ASN A 336 5.72 -33.34 0.50
C ASN A 336 5.96 -34.29 -0.70
N GLN A 337 6.08 -35.60 -0.47
CA GLN A 337 6.26 -36.57 -1.57
C GLN A 337 4.96 -36.88 -2.34
N ASP A 338 3.80 -36.59 -1.75
CA ASP A 338 2.49 -37.06 -2.22
C ASP A 338 1.56 -35.92 -2.62
N GLU A 339 1.60 -34.77 -1.92
CA GLU A 339 0.67 -33.64 -2.09
C GLU A 339 1.35 -32.26 -2.07
N ILE A 340 0.66 -31.27 -2.61
CA ILE A 340 0.94 -29.83 -2.49
C ILE A 340 -0.30 -29.11 -1.99
N GLY A 341 -0.11 -28.11 -1.13
CA GLY A 341 -1.15 -27.18 -0.72
C GLY A 341 -0.68 -25.73 -0.78
N PHE A 342 -1.64 -24.87 -1.08
CA PHE A 342 -1.49 -23.42 -1.10
C PHE A 342 -2.34 -22.84 0.02
N HIS A 343 -1.74 -21.99 0.85
CA HIS A 343 -2.47 -21.10 1.75
C HIS A 343 -2.53 -19.73 1.09
N VAL A 344 -3.76 -19.29 0.81
CA VAL A 344 -4.08 -18.05 0.10
C VAL A 344 -4.78 -17.10 1.07
N GLU A 345 -4.28 -15.88 1.19
CA GLU A 345 -4.75 -14.85 2.12
C GLU A 345 -5.03 -13.56 1.34
N TRP A 346 -6.25 -13.03 1.39
CA TRP A 346 -6.56 -11.69 0.89
C TRP A 346 -7.39 -10.93 1.93
N ASP A 347 -7.13 -9.62 2.06
CA ASP A 347 -7.98 -8.78 2.89
C ASP A 347 -9.27 -8.51 2.11
N ASP A 348 -10.40 -9.03 2.58
CA ASP A 348 -11.74 -8.67 2.13
C ASP A 348 -12.44 -7.96 3.28
N ARG A 349 -13.07 -6.80 3.03
CA ARG A 349 -13.67 -6.00 4.13
C ARG A 349 -14.99 -6.58 4.60
N THR A 350 -15.49 -7.62 3.95
CA THR A 350 -16.74 -8.27 4.31
C THR A 350 -16.62 -9.78 4.30
N GLN A 351 -17.51 -10.43 5.04
CA GLN A 351 -17.74 -11.86 4.93
C GLN A 351 -19.00 -12.07 4.09
N SER A 352 -18.86 -12.20 2.77
CA SER A 352 -19.99 -12.32 1.86
C SER A 352 -20.57 -13.73 1.89
N ILE A 353 -21.60 -13.88 2.71
CA ILE A 353 -22.41 -15.10 2.85
C ILE A 353 -23.85 -14.76 2.42
N PRO A 354 -24.30 -15.15 1.22
CA PRO A 354 -25.69 -14.98 0.82
C PRO A 354 -26.67 -15.58 1.83
N GLY A 355 -27.74 -14.83 2.10
CA GLY A 355 -28.71 -15.15 3.14
C GLY A 355 -28.40 -14.54 4.51
N ASP A 356 -27.13 -14.19 4.79
CA ASP A 356 -26.79 -13.50 6.04
C ASP A 356 -27.31 -12.05 6.06
N ARG A 357 -27.80 -11.62 7.24
CA ARG A 357 -28.40 -10.30 7.43
C ARG A 357 -27.37 -9.19 7.63
N ALA A 358 -26.21 -9.49 8.21
CA ALA A 358 -25.15 -8.51 8.42
C ALA A 358 -24.42 -8.23 7.10
N ALA A 359 -24.02 -9.26 6.36
CA ALA A 359 -23.43 -9.16 5.02
C ALA A 359 -24.34 -8.34 4.08
N LYS A 360 -25.63 -8.69 4.01
CA LYS A 360 -26.62 -7.97 3.17
C LYS A 360 -26.82 -6.50 3.57
N LYS A 361 -26.51 -6.11 4.81
CA LYS A 361 -26.63 -4.72 5.27
C LYS A 361 -25.47 -3.84 4.77
N VAL A 362 -24.28 -4.43 4.56
CA VAL A 362 -23.08 -3.72 4.10
C VAL A 362 -22.81 -3.85 2.61
N SER A 363 -23.40 -4.86 1.95
CA SER A 363 -23.22 -5.14 0.53
C SER A 363 -23.89 -4.13 -0.41
N GLU A 364 -23.51 -4.19 -1.68
CA GLU A 364 -24.27 -3.69 -2.81
C GLU A 364 -25.43 -4.64 -3.18
N PRO A 365 -26.36 -4.21 -4.06
CA PRO A 365 -27.51 -5.02 -4.46
C PRO A 365 -27.10 -6.35 -5.14
N GLY A 366 -27.65 -7.45 -4.63
CA GLY A 366 -27.36 -8.79 -5.14
C GLY A 366 -26.05 -9.37 -4.62
N LEU A 367 -25.88 -9.36 -3.28
CA LEU A 367 -24.83 -10.06 -2.53
C LEU A 367 -24.51 -11.43 -3.12
N GLY A 368 -23.27 -11.59 -3.59
CA GLY A 368 -22.68 -12.85 -4.00
C GLY A 368 -21.98 -13.58 -2.86
N GLU A 369 -21.34 -14.69 -3.19
CA GLU A 369 -20.40 -15.41 -2.34
C GLU A 369 -18.99 -14.88 -2.59
N ASP A 370 -18.17 -14.80 -1.55
CA ASP A 370 -16.72 -14.63 -1.74
C ASP A 370 -16.13 -15.88 -2.40
N ALA A 371 -15.15 -15.67 -3.26
CA ALA A 371 -14.48 -16.78 -3.93
C ALA A 371 -13.02 -16.47 -4.21
N VAL A 372 -12.23 -17.54 -4.32
CA VAL A 372 -10.85 -17.48 -4.79
C VAL A 372 -10.58 -18.65 -5.73
N ALA A 373 -9.75 -18.42 -6.75
CA ALA A 373 -9.30 -19.46 -7.65
C ALA A 373 -7.79 -19.40 -7.89
N ILE A 374 -7.14 -20.57 -7.83
CA ILE A 374 -5.75 -20.75 -8.25
C ILE A 374 -5.75 -21.29 -9.68
N GLN A 375 -5.18 -20.54 -10.61
CA GLN A 375 -5.06 -20.91 -12.02
C GLN A 375 -3.69 -21.55 -12.29
N LEU A 376 -3.72 -22.76 -12.85
CA LEU A 376 -2.56 -23.57 -13.21
C LEU A 376 -2.73 -24.13 -14.63
N PRO A 377 -1.69 -24.21 -15.47
CA PRO A 377 -1.82 -24.79 -16.80
C PRO A 377 -2.03 -26.31 -16.71
N VAL A 378 -2.82 -26.90 -17.62
CA VAL A 378 -2.97 -28.37 -17.69
C VAL A 378 -1.63 -29.08 -17.96
N LYS A 379 -0.71 -28.42 -18.69
CA LYS A 379 0.65 -28.91 -18.95
C LYS A 379 1.66 -27.79 -18.69
N ILE A 380 2.77 -28.11 -18.05
CA ILE A 380 3.88 -27.17 -17.84
C ILE A 380 4.42 -26.75 -19.23
N PRO A 381 4.41 -25.45 -19.58
CA PRO A 381 4.92 -25.01 -20.88
C PRO A 381 6.43 -25.27 -21.02
N THR A 382 6.84 -25.79 -22.17
CA THR A 382 8.26 -26.03 -22.50
C THR A 382 8.91 -24.88 -23.30
N GLY A 383 8.15 -23.84 -23.62
CA GLY A 383 8.58 -22.66 -24.37
C GLY A 383 8.11 -21.36 -23.73
N PRO A 384 8.33 -20.20 -24.39
CA PRO A 384 7.95 -18.89 -23.85
C PRO A 384 6.44 -18.61 -23.88
N GLU A 385 5.68 -19.35 -24.71
CA GLU A 385 4.22 -19.23 -24.79
C GLU A 385 3.58 -19.82 -23.53
N LYS A 386 2.96 -18.94 -22.73
CA LYS A 386 2.11 -19.32 -21.59
C LYS A 386 0.65 -19.37 -22.07
N PRO A 387 -0.24 -20.12 -21.40
CA PRO A 387 -1.68 -20.00 -21.67
C PRO A 387 -2.13 -18.54 -21.50
N TYR A 388 -3.21 -18.15 -22.15
CA TYR A 388 -3.77 -16.82 -21.88
C TYR A 388 -4.14 -16.68 -20.39
N PHE A 389 -3.76 -15.55 -19.77
CA PHE A 389 -3.89 -15.39 -18.31
C PHE A 389 -5.35 -15.32 -17.84
N LEU A 390 -6.28 -14.98 -18.74
CA LEU A 390 -7.71 -14.89 -18.45
C LEU A 390 -8.39 -16.25 -18.69
N HIS A 391 -8.05 -17.24 -17.86
CA HIS A 391 -8.59 -18.61 -17.89
C HIS A 391 -8.22 -19.47 -19.10
N GLY A 392 -7.03 -19.27 -19.68
CA GLY A 392 -6.48 -20.11 -20.74
C GLY A 392 -7.05 -19.83 -22.12
N ASP A 393 -6.77 -20.74 -23.06
CA ASP A 393 -7.31 -20.73 -24.43
C ASP A 393 -7.51 -22.17 -24.94
N SER A 394 -8.04 -22.34 -26.15
CA SER A 394 -8.34 -23.67 -26.71
C SER A 394 -7.11 -24.52 -27.03
N ARG A 395 -5.93 -23.92 -27.23
CA ARG A 395 -4.64 -24.63 -27.38
C ARG A 395 -4.00 -24.89 -26.02
N HIS A 396 -4.19 -23.96 -25.08
CA HIS A 396 -3.60 -24.00 -23.74
C HIS A 396 -4.69 -23.94 -22.64
N PRO A 397 -5.36 -25.07 -22.34
CA PRO A 397 -6.31 -25.13 -21.25
C PRO A 397 -5.61 -24.96 -19.89
N VAL A 398 -6.37 -24.45 -18.92
CA VAL A 398 -5.94 -24.30 -17.52
C VAL A 398 -6.90 -25.06 -16.59
N ASN A 399 -6.36 -25.51 -15.46
CA ASN A 399 -7.14 -25.91 -14.30
C ASN A 399 -7.29 -24.70 -13.37
N LEU A 400 -8.51 -24.42 -12.91
CA LEU A 400 -8.77 -23.52 -11.80
C LEU A 400 -9.14 -24.35 -10.58
N TRP A 401 -8.41 -24.21 -9.48
CA TRP A 401 -8.81 -24.75 -8.18
C TRP A 401 -9.62 -23.66 -7.49
N SER A 402 -10.95 -23.79 -7.53
CA SER A 402 -11.86 -22.78 -7.01
C SER A 402 -12.33 -23.16 -5.62
N TRP A 403 -12.35 -22.20 -4.70
CA TRP A 403 -13.07 -22.25 -3.43
C TRP A 403 -14.11 -21.13 -3.40
N ARG A 404 -15.26 -21.37 -2.76
CA ARG A 404 -16.36 -20.40 -2.60
C ARG A 404 -16.90 -20.45 -1.17
N SER A 405 -17.29 -19.31 -0.62
CA SER A 405 -17.75 -19.17 0.77
C SER A 405 -19.07 -19.87 1.08
N GLY A 406 -19.87 -20.20 0.07
CA GLY A 406 -21.20 -20.79 0.28
C GLY A 406 -22.19 -19.76 0.81
N SER A 407 -23.32 -20.23 1.34
CA SER A 407 -24.43 -19.40 1.82
C SER A 407 -24.90 -19.84 3.20
N THR A 408 -25.90 -19.18 3.79
CA THR A 408 -26.54 -19.66 5.03
C THR A 408 -27.25 -21.02 4.88
N THR A 409 -27.35 -21.56 3.66
CA THR A 409 -28.02 -22.83 3.34
C THR A 409 -27.13 -23.83 2.58
N GLU A 410 -25.92 -23.43 2.19
CA GLU A 410 -24.98 -24.25 1.40
C GLU A 410 -23.58 -24.09 1.99
N ASP A 411 -22.94 -25.19 2.38
CA ASP A 411 -21.58 -25.16 2.94
C ASP A 411 -20.54 -24.62 1.94
N PRO A 412 -19.41 -24.05 2.42
CA PRO A 412 -18.30 -23.65 1.57
C PRO A 412 -17.84 -24.79 0.65
N SER A 413 -17.67 -24.49 -0.64
CA SER A 413 -17.49 -25.51 -1.69
C SER A 413 -16.15 -25.39 -2.40
N VAL A 414 -15.67 -26.50 -2.94
CA VAL A 414 -14.43 -26.60 -3.72
C VAL A 414 -14.71 -27.29 -5.04
N ALA A 415 -14.18 -26.72 -6.13
CA ALA A 415 -14.38 -27.22 -7.48
C ALA A 415 -13.08 -27.21 -8.28
N LEU A 416 -12.88 -28.24 -9.11
CA LEU A 416 -11.90 -28.20 -10.19
C LEU A 416 -12.60 -27.68 -11.44
N VAL A 417 -12.14 -26.58 -12.04
CA VAL A 417 -12.67 -26.09 -13.31
C VAL A 417 -11.63 -26.29 -14.40
N THR A 418 -12.00 -26.92 -15.51
CA THR A 418 -11.18 -26.93 -16.73
C THR A 418 -11.65 -25.78 -17.61
N ALA A 419 -10.76 -24.84 -17.93
CA ALA A 419 -11.09 -23.64 -18.70
C ALA A 419 -10.25 -23.53 -19.98
N ARG A 420 -10.88 -23.01 -21.05
CA ARG A 420 -10.30 -22.81 -22.39
C ARG A 420 -10.48 -21.35 -22.84
N GLY A 421 -10.44 -20.44 -21.88
CA GLY A 421 -10.90 -19.07 -21.95
C GLY A 421 -11.99 -18.79 -20.92
N ILE A 422 -12.21 -17.52 -20.59
CA ILE A 422 -13.14 -17.11 -19.52
C ILE A 422 -14.60 -17.55 -19.74
N ALA A 423 -15.01 -17.76 -20.98
CA ALA A 423 -16.36 -18.16 -21.36
C ALA A 423 -16.56 -19.68 -21.55
N ASP A 424 -15.47 -20.45 -21.75
CA ASP A 424 -15.52 -21.91 -21.90
C ASP A 424 -14.94 -22.56 -20.64
N LYS A 425 -15.83 -22.95 -19.72
CA LYS A 425 -15.51 -23.48 -18.39
C LYS A 425 -16.35 -24.72 -18.11
N ILE A 426 -15.68 -25.82 -17.80
CA ILE A 426 -16.31 -27.09 -17.38
C ILE A 426 -15.96 -27.33 -15.92
N VAL A 427 -16.97 -27.28 -15.04
CA VAL A 427 -16.85 -27.66 -13.63
C VAL A 427 -16.76 -29.19 -13.54
N ARG A 428 -15.76 -29.67 -12.81
CA ARG A 428 -15.49 -31.09 -12.53
C ARG A 428 -15.50 -31.30 -11.02
N ASP A 429 -15.92 -32.49 -10.59
CA ASP A 429 -15.90 -32.88 -9.19
C ASP A 429 -14.44 -32.90 -8.67
N ALA A 430 -14.18 -32.07 -7.66
CA ALA A 430 -12.88 -31.94 -7.00
C ALA A 430 -12.39 -33.27 -6.38
N SER A 431 -13.32 -34.14 -5.95
CA SER A 431 -13.00 -35.45 -5.36
C SER A 431 -12.22 -36.35 -6.33
N THR A 432 -12.50 -36.25 -7.63
CA THR A 432 -11.88 -37.08 -8.69
C THR A 432 -10.37 -36.88 -8.84
N VAL A 433 -9.86 -35.74 -8.37
CA VAL A 433 -8.43 -35.40 -8.35
C VAL A 433 -7.86 -35.29 -6.93
N GLY A 434 -8.65 -35.61 -5.90
CA GLY A 434 -8.27 -35.41 -4.50
C GLY A 434 -8.08 -33.93 -4.11
N LEU A 435 -8.70 -32.99 -4.84
CA LEU A 435 -8.65 -31.57 -4.51
C LEU A 435 -9.55 -31.31 -3.29
N GLN A 436 -8.96 -30.76 -2.25
CA GLN A 436 -9.62 -30.38 -1.01
C GLN A 436 -9.34 -28.91 -0.73
N GLY A 437 -10.22 -28.29 0.06
CA GLY A 437 -9.96 -26.95 0.56
C GLY A 437 -10.84 -26.57 1.75
N ARG A 438 -10.39 -25.56 2.47
CA ARG A 438 -11.02 -25.03 3.67
C ARG A 438 -10.75 -23.53 3.73
N GLY A 439 -11.80 -22.74 3.97
CA GLY A 439 -11.68 -21.31 4.19
C GLY A 439 -12.04 -20.94 5.62
N SER A 440 -11.48 -19.84 6.09
CA SER A 440 -11.88 -19.15 7.31
C SER A 440 -11.76 -17.64 7.12
N TYR A 441 -12.59 -16.89 7.85
CA TYR A 441 -12.61 -15.43 7.82
C TYR A 441 -12.33 -14.88 9.21
N HIS A 442 -11.44 -13.89 9.30
CA HIS A 442 -11.08 -13.22 10.55
C HIS A 442 -10.68 -11.77 10.29
N GLU A 443 -11.36 -10.81 10.94
CA GLU A 443 -11.02 -9.37 10.94
C GLU A 443 -10.62 -8.82 9.56
N GLY A 444 -11.57 -8.84 8.62
CA GLY A 444 -11.38 -8.30 7.28
C GLY A 444 -10.44 -9.12 6.40
N THR A 445 -10.44 -10.45 6.52
CA THR A 445 -9.54 -11.34 5.75
C THR A 445 -10.06 -12.75 5.62
N TRP A 446 -10.02 -13.25 4.39
CA TRP A 446 -10.12 -14.68 4.11
C TRP A 446 -8.74 -15.33 4.12
N GLN A 447 -8.67 -16.50 4.74
CA GLN A 447 -7.58 -17.46 4.60
C GLN A 447 -8.16 -18.75 4.03
N VAL A 448 -7.65 -19.19 2.88
CA VAL A 448 -8.13 -20.39 2.18
C VAL A 448 -6.96 -21.32 1.91
N VAL A 449 -7.08 -22.55 2.38
CA VAL A 449 -6.21 -23.66 1.99
C VAL A 449 -6.84 -24.38 0.81
N LEU A 450 -6.07 -24.62 -0.25
CA LEU A 450 -6.40 -25.51 -1.37
C LEU A 450 -5.24 -26.50 -1.57
N ARG A 451 -5.52 -27.80 -1.47
CA ARG A 451 -4.51 -28.86 -1.57
C ARG A 451 -4.94 -30.01 -2.47
N ARG A 452 -3.96 -30.66 -3.13
CA ARG A 452 -4.18 -31.78 -4.05
C ARG A 452 -2.93 -32.68 -4.07
N PRO A 453 -3.07 -34.00 -4.29
CA PRO A 453 -1.96 -34.85 -4.69
C PRO A 453 -1.11 -34.27 -5.85
N LEU A 454 0.21 -34.47 -5.82
CA LEU A 454 1.14 -33.97 -6.85
C LEU A 454 0.81 -34.52 -8.24
N THR A 455 0.30 -35.75 -8.30
CA THR A 455 -0.12 -36.43 -9.53
C THR A 455 -1.58 -36.86 -9.47
N THR A 456 -2.24 -36.95 -10.62
CA THR A 456 -3.61 -37.47 -10.78
C THR A 456 -3.63 -38.58 -11.84
N VAL A 457 -4.69 -39.39 -11.83
CA VAL A 457 -4.92 -40.39 -12.89
C VAL A 457 -5.15 -39.71 -14.25
N GLY A 458 -5.82 -38.55 -14.26
CA GLY A 458 -6.15 -37.74 -15.44
C GLY A 458 -5.00 -36.90 -15.99
N SER A 459 -3.79 -37.45 -16.12
CA SER A 459 -2.57 -36.70 -16.52
C SER A 459 -2.60 -35.96 -17.88
N ALA A 460 -3.62 -36.19 -18.71
CA ALA A 460 -3.87 -35.42 -19.94
C ALA A 460 -4.69 -34.14 -19.73
N GLU A 461 -5.47 -34.07 -18.64
CA GLU A 461 -6.45 -33.02 -18.32
C GLU A 461 -6.11 -32.22 -17.05
N ASP A 462 -5.20 -32.73 -16.22
CA ASP A 462 -4.76 -32.10 -14.97
C ASP A 462 -3.25 -31.88 -14.94
N LEU A 463 -2.82 -30.74 -14.38
CA LEU A 463 -1.41 -30.49 -14.08
C LEU A 463 -0.80 -31.62 -13.24
N GLN A 464 0.36 -32.13 -13.67
CA GLN A 464 1.22 -32.99 -12.85
C GLN A 464 2.36 -32.13 -12.30
N PHE A 465 2.50 -32.04 -10.98
CA PHE A 465 3.55 -31.24 -10.35
C PHE A 465 4.90 -31.96 -10.40
N VAL A 466 5.97 -31.20 -10.67
CA VAL A 466 7.34 -31.73 -10.80
C VAL A 466 8.30 -30.83 -10.04
N GLU A 467 9.16 -31.42 -9.21
CA GLU A 467 10.21 -30.66 -8.50
C GLU A 467 11.19 -30.01 -9.49
N GLY A 468 11.65 -28.80 -9.16
CA GLY A 468 12.60 -28.05 -9.98
C GLY A 468 12.01 -27.40 -11.25
N ALA A 469 10.76 -27.69 -11.60
CA ALA A 469 10.06 -27.04 -12.69
C ALA A 469 9.53 -25.65 -12.26
N PHE A 470 9.60 -24.67 -13.18
CA PHE A 470 8.89 -23.41 -13.04
C PHE A 470 7.49 -23.57 -13.64
N ILE A 471 6.49 -23.62 -12.78
CA ILE A 471 5.09 -23.84 -13.14
C ILE A 471 4.37 -22.48 -13.17
N PRO A 472 3.76 -22.05 -14.28
CA PRO A 472 2.94 -20.84 -14.29
C PRO A 472 1.81 -20.93 -13.27
N VAL A 473 1.62 -19.88 -12.47
CA VAL A 473 0.49 -19.75 -11.53
C VAL A 473 -0.09 -18.34 -11.59
N ALA A 474 -1.41 -18.22 -11.53
CA ALA A 474 -2.13 -16.95 -11.41
C ALA A 474 -3.31 -17.12 -10.43
N PHE A 475 -3.88 -16.01 -9.98
CA PHE A 475 -4.93 -16.01 -8.98
C PHE A 475 -6.09 -15.11 -9.40
N SER A 476 -7.29 -15.46 -8.97
CA SER A 476 -8.51 -14.66 -9.12
C SER A 476 -9.25 -14.62 -7.78
N ALA A 477 -9.80 -13.47 -7.41
CA ALA A 477 -10.61 -13.28 -6.21
C ALA A 477 -11.88 -12.47 -6.52
N TRP A 478 -12.96 -12.77 -5.81
CA TRP A 478 -14.27 -12.14 -5.92
C TRP A 478 -14.71 -11.67 -4.53
N ASP A 479 -14.99 -10.36 -4.36
CA ASP A 479 -15.73 -9.80 -3.22
C ASP A 479 -17.24 -9.84 -3.53
N GLY A 480 -17.96 -10.73 -2.84
CA GLY A 480 -19.38 -10.94 -3.07
C GLY A 480 -20.26 -9.74 -2.65
N SER A 481 -19.79 -8.93 -1.70
CA SER A 481 -20.50 -7.76 -1.18
C SER A 481 -20.37 -6.56 -2.10
N ASN A 482 -19.23 -6.41 -2.78
CA ASN A 482 -18.96 -5.38 -3.78
C ASN A 482 -19.63 -5.72 -5.13
N GLY A 483 -20.17 -6.93 -5.28
CA GLY A 483 -20.95 -7.37 -6.44
C GLY A 483 -20.13 -8.09 -7.51
N GLU A 484 -18.90 -8.50 -7.18
CA GLU A 484 -18.05 -9.31 -8.07
C GLU A 484 -18.64 -10.72 -8.23
N ARG A 485 -18.73 -11.20 -9.47
CA ARG A 485 -19.24 -12.54 -9.84
C ARG A 485 -18.88 -12.92 -11.27
N GLY A 486 -18.69 -14.20 -11.52
CA GLY A 486 -18.48 -14.71 -12.88
C GLY A 486 -17.21 -14.14 -13.52
N SER A 487 -17.35 -13.35 -14.59
CA SER A 487 -16.23 -12.64 -15.23
C SER A 487 -15.87 -11.30 -14.59
N ALA A 488 -16.76 -10.69 -13.80
CA ALA A 488 -16.49 -9.48 -13.02
C ALA A 488 -15.76 -9.87 -11.72
N HIS A 489 -14.44 -9.64 -11.67
CA HIS A 489 -13.57 -10.06 -10.56
C HIS A 489 -12.21 -9.36 -10.59
N THR A 490 -11.40 -9.58 -9.56
CA THR A 490 -9.98 -9.22 -9.56
C THR A 490 -9.09 -10.41 -9.88
N LEU A 491 -7.97 -10.18 -10.56
CA LEU A 491 -7.02 -11.24 -10.92
C LEU A 491 -5.57 -10.77 -10.96
N THR A 492 -4.65 -11.72 -11.04
CA THR A 492 -3.24 -11.49 -11.33
C THR A 492 -2.89 -11.81 -12.79
N THR A 493 -1.70 -11.39 -13.22
CA THR A 493 -1.02 -11.98 -14.38
C THR A 493 -0.30 -13.28 -13.96
N TRP A 494 0.50 -13.87 -14.85
CA TRP A 494 1.26 -15.09 -14.58
C TRP A 494 2.53 -14.84 -13.76
N TYR A 495 2.56 -15.40 -12.55
CA TYR A 495 3.75 -15.65 -11.76
C TYR A 495 4.23 -17.08 -11.93
N TRP A 496 5.27 -17.45 -11.18
CA TRP A 496 5.82 -18.80 -11.16
C TRP A 496 5.65 -19.46 -9.79
N LEU A 497 5.44 -20.77 -9.81
CA LEU A 497 5.58 -21.68 -8.69
C LEU A 497 6.83 -22.53 -8.92
N LEU A 498 7.63 -22.71 -7.87
CA LEU A 498 8.79 -23.60 -7.85
C LEU A 498 8.71 -24.52 -6.63
N LEU A 499 8.54 -25.82 -6.87
CA LEU A 499 8.75 -26.87 -5.87
C LEU A 499 10.26 -27.08 -5.76
N LYS A 500 10.87 -26.62 -4.67
CA LYS A 500 12.32 -26.62 -4.50
C LYS A 500 12.81 -28.06 -4.23
N PRO A 501 13.49 -28.73 -5.18
CA PRO A 501 13.89 -30.12 -5.02
C PRO A 501 14.77 -30.32 -3.78
N GLU A 502 14.71 -31.52 -3.19
CA GLU A 502 15.68 -31.88 -2.15
C GLU A 502 17.11 -31.72 -2.69
N PRO A 503 18.04 -31.10 -1.92
CA PRO A 503 19.45 -31.11 -2.24
C PRO A 503 20.00 -32.54 -2.05
N GLY A 504 19.75 -33.42 -3.02
CA GLY A 504 20.13 -34.82 -2.94
C GLY A 504 21.64 -34.98 -2.77
N ASN A 505 22.08 -36.08 -2.16
CA ASN A 505 23.46 -36.28 -1.67
C ASN A 505 24.58 -36.24 -2.75
N LYS A 506 24.26 -36.07 -4.04
CA LYS A 506 25.23 -36.07 -5.15
C LYS A 506 26.36 -35.03 -4.98
N PRO A 507 26.13 -33.75 -4.60
CA PRO A 507 27.21 -32.78 -4.41
C PRO A 507 28.16 -33.21 -3.27
N TRP A 508 27.63 -33.78 -2.18
CA TRP A 508 28.43 -34.31 -1.08
C TRP A 508 29.24 -35.55 -1.47
N LEU A 509 28.67 -36.45 -2.27
CA LEU A 509 29.38 -37.60 -2.84
C LEU A 509 30.48 -37.17 -3.82
N PHE A 510 30.22 -36.17 -4.68
CA PHE A 510 31.23 -35.59 -5.57
C PHE A 510 32.33 -34.87 -4.79
N ALA A 511 32.00 -34.09 -3.75
CA ALA A 511 32.96 -33.43 -2.87
C ALA A 511 33.82 -34.46 -2.12
N GLY A 512 33.23 -35.53 -1.60
CA GLY A 512 33.94 -36.64 -0.97
C GLY A 512 34.87 -37.38 -1.94
N PHE A 513 34.42 -37.67 -3.17
CA PHE A 513 35.24 -38.28 -4.21
C PHE A 513 36.41 -37.37 -4.62
N ALA A 514 36.15 -36.08 -4.83
CA ALA A 514 37.18 -35.08 -5.14
C ALA A 514 38.22 -34.96 -4.01
N PHE A 515 37.77 -34.94 -2.76
CA PHE A 515 38.65 -34.93 -1.58
C PHE A 515 39.55 -36.17 -1.52
N VAL A 516 38.99 -37.38 -1.73
CA VAL A 516 39.78 -38.61 -1.79
C VAL A 516 40.78 -38.59 -2.95
N LEU A 517 40.39 -38.07 -4.11
CA LEU A 517 41.26 -38.00 -5.29
C LEU A 517 42.42 -37.00 -5.11
N ILE A 518 42.16 -35.86 -4.46
CA ILE A 518 43.18 -34.89 -4.03
C ILE A 518 44.14 -35.54 -3.02
N LEU A 519 43.60 -36.19 -1.98
CA LEU A 519 44.41 -36.87 -0.96
C LEU A 519 45.33 -37.95 -1.58
N LEU A 520 44.83 -38.72 -2.55
CA LEU A 520 45.62 -39.71 -3.28
C LEU A 520 46.72 -39.08 -4.14
N LEU A 521 46.45 -37.93 -4.78
CA LEU A 521 47.44 -37.15 -5.53
C LEU A 521 48.53 -36.59 -4.60
N GLU A 522 48.16 -36.05 -3.44
CA GLU A 522 49.12 -35.57 -2.43
C GLU A 522 49.99 -36.70 -1.87
N ILE A 523 49.41 -37.85 -1.54
CA ILE A 523 50.14 -39.05 -1.08
C ILE A 523 51.10 -39.55 -2.18
N TRP A 524 50.67 -39.55 -3.44
CA TRP A 524 51.52 -39.93 -4.58
C TRP A 524 52.66 -38.92 -4.81
N TRP A 525 52.37 -37.63 -4.70
CA TRP A 525 53.36 -36.55 -4.82
C TRP A 525 54.39 -36.61 -3.69
N ALA A 526 53.97 -36.77 -2.43
CA ALA A 526 54.85 -36.95 -1.29
C ALA A 526 55.74 -38.20 -1.45
N ARG A 527 55.18 -39.33 -1.90
CA ARG A 527 55.95 -40.57 -2.15
C ARG A 527 56.96 -40.42 -3.29
N THR A 528 56.63 -39.68 -4.35
CA THR A 528 57.55 -39.44 -5.48
C THR A 528 58.63 -38.42 -5.12
N ALA A 529 58.32 -37.40 -4.31
CA ALA A 529 59.30 -36.48 -3.75
C ALA A 529 60.31 -37.20 -2.84
N VAL A 530 59.85 -38.05 -1.90
CA VAL A 530 60.73 -38.85 -1.03
C VAL A 530 61.61 -39.82 -1.84
N ARG A 531 61.13 -40.37 -2.96
CA ARG A 531 61.96 -41.19 -3.86
C ARG A 531 63.06 -40.36 -4.55
N ARG A 532 62.76 -39.15 -5.03
CA ARG A 532 63.74 -38.25 -5.66
C ARG A 532 64.82 -37.71 -4.70
N VAL A 533 64.58 -37.73 -3.40
CA VAL A 533 65.58 -37.32 -2.37
C VAL A 533 66.45 -38.50 -1.93
N ARG A 534 66.10 -39.74 -2.30
CA ARG A 534 66.85 -40.98 -2.00
C ARG A 534 67.61 -41.55 -3.20
N SER A 535 67.45 -40.95 -4.38
CA SER A 535 68.17 -41.24 -5.63
C SER A 535 69.16 -40.13 -5.92
#